data_AF-A0A268AEV8-F1
#
_entry.id   AF-A0A268AEV8-F1
#
_cell.length_a   1.000
_cell.length_b   1.000
_cell.length_c   1.000
_cell.angle_alpha   90.00
_cell.angle_beta   90.00
_cell.angle_gamma   90.00
#
_symmetry.space_group_name_H-M   'P 1'
#
loop_
_entity.id
_entity.type
_entity.pdbx_description
1 polymer ?
#
loop_
_entity_poly.entity_id
_entity_poly.type
_entity_poly.pdbx_seq_one_letter_code
_entity_poly.pdbx_strand_id
1 'polypeptide(L)'
;MQDQTGVFDSILYGNNFSDLRDFAWLLSGFQDSFLNGKTYLAALLTFLPSSISEYRSEFSYARATLKFVGIDPDHRAGLRGGIFAKSYFNFGTIGVMLASIVIGFPLRYLDVKMKEYMSKGNSDIMDIGSVMILYSF
;
A
#
# COMPACT_ATOMS: atom_id res chain seq x y z
N MET A 1 0.65 -19.24 -27.64
CA MET A 1 -0.05 -20.37 -27.01
C MET A 1 -0.97 -19.78 -25.97
N GLN A 2 -2.27 -19.72 -26.28
CA GLN A 2 -3.28 -19.05 -25.48
C GLN A 2 -3.82 -20.07 -24.49
N ASP A 3 -3.21 -20.10 -23.31
CA ASP A 3 -3.54 -21.05 -22.28
C ASP A 3 -4.89 -20.67 -21.67
N GLN A 4 -5.86 -21.60 -21.73
CA GLN A 4 -7.16 -21.48 -21.11
C GLN A 4 -7.00 -21.55 -19.59
N THR A 5 -6.54 -20.45 -19.00
CA THR A 5 -6.53 -20.28 -17.54
C THR A 5 -7.99 -20.26 -17.07
N GLY A 6 -8.32 -21.19 -16.16
CA GLY A 6 -9.69 -21.31 -15.65
C GLY A 6 -10.14 -20.01 -14.99
N VAL A 7 -11.44 -19.80 -14.85
CA VAL A 7 -12.00 -18.62 -14.15
C VAL A 7 -11.37 -18.42 -12.76
N PHE A 8 -10.97 -19.50 -12.10
CA PHE A 8 -10.23 -19.46 -10.83
C PHE A 8 -8.82 -18.86 -10.97
N ASP A 9 -8.08 -19.20 -12.02
CA ASP A 9 -6.74 -18.65 -12.26
C ASP A 9 -6.78 -17.17 -12.62
N SER A 10 -7.79 -16.74 -13.38
CA SER A 10 -7.95 -15.30 -13.69
C SER A 10 -8.39 -14.49 -12.46
N ILE A 11 -9.10 -15.09 -11.51
CA ILE A 11 -9.45 -14.44 -10.23
C ILE A 11 -8.24 -14.39 -9.29
N LEU A 12 -7.50 -15.49 -9.13
CA LEU A 12 -6.41 -15.60 -8.16
C LEU A 12 -5.08 -15.01 -8.67
N TYR A 13 -4.77 -15.22 -9.95
CA TYR A 13 -3.51 -14.82 -10.58
C TYR A 13 -3.66 -13.70 -11.61
N GLY A 14 -4.90 -13.26 -11.88
CA GLY A 14 -5.15 -12.03 -12.63
C GLY A 14 -4.71 -10.79 -11.85
N ASN A 15 -4.73 -9.63 -12.51
CA ASN A 15 -4.23 -8.37 -11.93
C ASN A 15 -5.13 -7.77 -10.82
N ASN A 16 -6.19 -8.49 -10.43
CA ASN A 16 -7.15 -8.07 -9.40
C ASN A 16 -6.51 -7.96 -8.01
N PHE A 17 -5.51 -8.81 -7.72
CA PHE A 17 -4.79 -8.83 -6.44
C PHE A 17 -3.29 -8.56 -6.63
N SER A 18 -2.95 -7.62 -7.52
CA SER A 18 -1.55 -7.29 -7.84
C SER A 18 -0.74 -6.93 -6.59
N ASP A 19 -1.33 -6.18 -5.64
CA ASP A 19 -0.64 -5.77 -4.41
C ASP A 19 -0.33 -6.96 -3.47
N LEU A 20 -1.20 -7.97 -3.44
CA LEU A 20 -1.01 -9.17 -2.61
C LEU A 20 0.06 -10.08 -3.21
N ARG A 21 0.04 -10.27 -4.54
CA ARG A 21 1.07 -11.02 -5.27
C ARG A 21 2.44 -10.38 -5.09
N ASP A 22 2.52 -9.08 -5.30
CA ASP A 22 3.75 -8.31 -5.16
C ASP A 22 4.24 -8.35 -3.71
N PHE A 23 3.34 -8.30 -2.72
CA PHE A 23 3.70 -8.49 -1.31
C PHE A 23 4.26 -9.88 -1.01
N ALA A 24 3.64 -10.95 -1.53
CA ALA A 24 4.12 -12.32 -1.33
C ALA A 24 5.53 -12.50 -1.91
N TRP A 25 5.79 -11.90 -3.08
CA TRP A 25 7.11 -11.92 -3.69
C TRP A 25 8.13 -11.15 -2.84
N LEU A 26 7.76 -9.97 -2.33
CA LEU A 26 8.62 -9.20 -1.43
C LEU A 26 8.94 -9.95 -0.14
N LEU A 27 7.96 -10.65 0.43
CA LEU A 27 8.13 -11.45 1.63
C LEU A 27 9.10 -12.63 1.38
N SER A 28 9.07 -13.23 0.19
CA SER A 28 9.98 -14.33 -0.15
C SER A 28 11.46 -13.94 -0.19
N GLY A 29 11.75 -12.67 -0.50
CA GLY A 29 13.11 -12.12 -0.49
C GLY A 29 13.50 -11.41 0.81
N PHE A 30 12.57 -11.28 1.75
CA PHE A 30 12.79 -10.52 2.98
C PHE A 30 13.58 -11.36 3.99
N GLN A 31 14.80 -10.92 4.32
CA GLN A 31 15.69 -11.58 5.28
C GLN A 31 15.57 -11.00 6.70
N ASP A 32 14.35 -10.67 7.15
CA ASP A 32 14.04 -10.13 8.50
C ASP A 32 14.82 -8.87 8.93
N SER A 33 15.38 -8.11 7.98
CA SER A 33 16.01 -6.82 8.25
C SER A 33 14.97 -5.70 8.25
N PHE A 34 14.41 -5.41 9.43
CA PHE A 34 13.42 -4.35 9.57
C PHE A 34 14.01 -2.96 9.25
N LEU A 35 13.26 -2.20 8.45
CA LEU A 35 13.64 -0.86 8.02
C LEU A 35 13.41 0.21 9.10
N ASN A 36 12.79 -0.14 10.24
CA ASN A 36 12.63 0.69 11.45
C ASN A 36 12.09 2.12 11.19
N GLY A 37 11.22 2.30 10.20
CA GLY A 37 10.63 3.60 9.87
C GLY A 37 11.43 4.42 8.86
N LYS A 38 12.58 3.95 8.37
CA LYS A 38 13.41 4.70 7.41
C LYS A 38 12.66 5.04 6.12
N THR A 39 11.78 4.15 5.64
CA THR A 39 10.96 4.44 4.45
C THR A 39 9.84 5.43 4.74
N TYR A 40 9.33 5.50 5.98
CA TYR A 40 8.36 6.53 6.38
C TYR A 40 9.04 7.90 6.46
N LEU A 41 10.27 7.95 6.98
CA LEU A 41 11.05 9.18 7.00
C LEU A 41 11.40 9.64 5.57
N ALA A 42 11.77 8.71 4.70
CA ALA A 42 11.98 9.01 3.28
C ALA A 42 10.70 9.51 2.58
N ALA A 43 9.53 8.99 2.97
CA ALA A 43 8.24 9.47 2.48
C ALA A 43 7.93 10.89 2.96
N LEU A 44 8.22 11.23 4.22
CA LEU A 44 8.10 12.61 4.74
C LEU A 44 9.05 13.58 4.02
N LEU A 45 10.25 13.11 3.68
CA LEU A 45 11.24 13.88 2.93
C LEU A 45 10.97 13.93 1.42
N THR A 46 9.79 13.50 0.95
CA THR A 46 9.42 13.53 -0.48
C THR A 46 9.48 14.92 -1.10
N PHE A 47 9.24 15.97 -0.30
CA PHE A 47 9.34 17.35 -0.74
C PHE A 47 10.77 17.72 -1.17
N LEU A 48 11.78 17.02 -0.68
CA LEU A 48 13.18 17.29 -1.01
C LEU A 48 13.58 16.53 -2.29
N PRO A 49 14.12 17.20 -3.33
CA PRO A 49 14.55 16.52 -4.54
C PRO A 49 15.64 15.50 -4.25
N SER A 50 15.63 14.39 -5.00
CA SER A 50 16.56 13.26 -4.81
C SER A 50 18.03 13.64 -5.08
N SER A 51 18.27 14.82 -5.69
CA SER A 51 19.58 15.41 -5.89
C SER A 51 20.21 15.95 -4.59
N ILE A 52 19.39 16.34 -3.62
CA ILE A 52 19.87 16.95 -2.36
C ILE A 52 19.95 15.91 -1.23
N SER A 53 19.16 14.84 -1.31
CA SER A 53 19.09 13.82 -0.26
C SER A 53 19.34 12.42 -0.80
N GLU A 54 20.57 11.94 -0.64
CA GLU A 54 20.94 10.53 -0.86
C GLU A 54 20.08 9.59 -0.01
N TYR A 55 19.72 10.03 1.20
CA TYR A 55 18.84 9.30 2.11
C TYR A 55 17.46 9.02 1.50
N ARG A 56 16.84 9.99 0.80
CA ARG A 56 15.57 9.77 0.11
C ARG A 56 15.73 8.79 -1.06
N SER A 57 16.82 8.89 -1.81
CA SER A 57 17.09 7.99 -2.93
C SER A 57 17.21 6.55 -2.42
N GLU A 58 18.04 6.33 -1.40
CA GLU A 58 18.35 5.00 -0.88
C GLU A 58 17.17 4.33 -0.15
N PHE A 59 16.45 5.07 0.69
CA PHE A 59 15.34 4.54 1.49
C PHE A 59 13.96 4.77 0.86
N SER A 60 13.92 5.14 -0.42
CA SER A 60 12.67 5.13 -1.17
C SER A 60 12.08 3.71 -1.15
N TYR A 61 10.77 3.61 -0.91
CA TYR A 61 10.10 2.30 -0.81
C TYR A 61 10.37 1.43 -2.04
N ALA A 62 10.39 2.02 -3.24
CA ALA A 62 10.66 1.32 -4.48
C ALA A 62 12.07 0.70 -4.53
N ARG A 63 13.11 1.39 -4.04
CA ARG A 63 14.46 0.82 -3.98
C ARG A 63 14.61 -0.19 -2.85
N ALA A 64 13.97 0.05 -1.71
CA ALA A 64 13.97 -0.89 -0.59
C ALA A 64 13.32 -2.23 -1.00
N THR A 65 12.22 -2.20 -1.75
CA THR A 65 11.57 -3.42 -2.25
C THR A 65 12.43 -4.16 -3.29
N LEU A 66 13.14 -3.43 -4.15
CA LEU A 66 14.08 -4.02 -5.12
C LEU A 66 15.30 -4.67 -4.44
N LYS A 67 15.80 -4.06 -3.35
CA LYS A 67 16.87 -4.65 -2.51
C LYS A 67 16.43 -5.99 -1.90
N PHE A 68 15.16 -6.14 -1.48
CA PHE A 68 14.67 -7.41 -0.94
C PHE A 68 14.59 -8.53 -1.99
N VAL A 69 14.23 -8.20 -3.23
CA VAL A 69 14.10 -9.20 -4.31
C VAL A 69 15.44 -9.44 -5.04
N GLY A 70 16.49 -8.66 -4.72
CA GLY A 70 17.78 -8.76 -5.39
C GLY A 70 17.76 -8.28 -6.84
N ILE A 71 16.86 -7.36 -7.18
CA ILE A 71 16.73 -6.78 -8.52
C ILE A 71 17.42 -5.42 -8.54
N ASP A 72 18.12 -5.11 -9.64
CA ASP A 72 18.80 -3.82 -9.79
C ASP A 72 17.80 -2.65 -9.74
N PRO A 73 17.97 -1.72 -8.76
CA PRO A 73 17.02 -0.65 -8.51
C PRO A 73 16.97 0.45 -9.59
N ASP A 74 17.92 0.46 -10.52
CA ASP A 74 18.00 1.45 -11.58
C ASP A 74 17.31 1.02 -12.88
N HIS A 75 16.95 -0.27 -13.01
CA HIS A 75 16.37 -0.84 -14.24
C HIS A 75 14.89 -1.22 -14.15
N ARG A 76 14.28 -1.22 -12.95
CA ARG A 76 12.87 -1.58 -12.75
C ARG A 76 12.17 -0.68 -11.72
N ALA A 77 10.88 -0.43 -11.95
CA ALA A 77 10.02 0.18 -10.94
C ALA A 77 9.79 -0.79 -9.78
N GLY A 78 9.87 -0.31 -8.54
CA GLY A 78 9.72 -1.15 -7.36
C GLY A 78 8.31 -1.74 -7.22
N LEU A 79 8.22 -2.89 -6.56
CA LEU A 79 6.97 -3.62 -6.36
C LEU A 79 6.04 -2.91 -5.37
N ARG A 80 4.73 -3.02 -5.59
CA ARG A 80 3.70 -2.39 -4.75
C ARG A 80 3.15 -3.40 -3.75
N GLY A 81 3.54 -3.33 -2.49
CA GLY A 81 2.96 -4.19 -1.44
C GLY A 81 1.75 -3.58 -0.70
N GLY A 82 1.30 -2.38 -1.09
CA GLY A 82 0.25 -1.65 -0.35
C GLY A 82 0.70 -1.12 1.02
N ILE A 83 -0.26 -0.65 1.82
CA ILE A 83 -0.01 0.05 3.09
C ILE A 83 0.40 -0.92 4.22
N PHE A 84 -0.16 -2.14 4.20
CA PHE A 84 0.16 -3.15 5.20
C PHE A 84 1.56 -3.74 5.03
N ALA A 85 2.01 -3.98 3.80
CA ALA A 85 3.37 -4.43 3.54
C ALA A 85 4.42 -3.42 4.01
N LYS A 86 4.19 -2.14 3.73
CA LYS A 86 5.06 -1.04 4.21
C LYS A 86 5.19 -1.06 5.73
N SER A 87 4.06 -1.24 6.42
CA SER A 87 4.01 -1.28 7.88
C SER A 87 4.75 -2.51 8.42
N TYR A 88 4.60 -3.66 7.77
CA TYR A 88 5.27 -4.91 8.12
C TYR A 88 6.79 -4.82 7.96
N PHE A 89 7.30 -4.33 6.82
CA PHE A 89 8.76 -4.24 6.62
C PHE A 89 9.45 -3.22 7.53
N ASN A 90 8.71 -2.27 8.13
CA ASN A 90 9.28 -1.29 9.05
C ASN A 90 9.23 -1.73 10.51
N PHE A 91 8.08 -2.24 10.97
CA PHE A 91 7.84 -2.50 12.40
C PHE A 91 7.28 -3.91 12.66
N GLY A 92 7.33 -4.80 11.67
CA GLY A 92 6.78 -6.16 11.75
C GLY A 92 5.28 -6.18 12.00
N THR A 93 4.83 -7.22 12.70
CA THR A 93 3.41 -7.44 13.04
C THR A 93 2.82 -6.30 13.88
N ILE A 94 3.62 -5.66 14.74
CA ILE A 94 3.20 -4.52 15.55
C ILE A 94 2.83 -3.34 14.65
N GLY A 95 3.65 -3.08 13.62
CA GLY A 95 3.35 -2.06 12.61
C GLY A 95 2.03 -2.29 11.90
N VAL A 96 1.73 -3.54 11.56
CA VAL A 96 0.48 -3.91 10.90
C VAL A 96 -0.71 -3.66 11.81
N MET A 97 -0.62 -4.01 13.10
CA MET A 97 -1.69 -3.72 14.07
C MET A 97 -1.96 -2.21 14.17
N LEU A 98 -0.91 -1.40 14.32
CA LEU A 98 -1.06 0.06 14.39
C LEU A 98 -1.66 0.65 13.11
N ALA A 99 -1.17 0.23 11.95
CA ALA A 99 -1.70 0.69 10.66
C ALA A 99 -3.17 0.30 10.47
N SER A 100 -3.57 -0.90 10.91
CA SER A 100 -4.95 -1.34 10.84
C SER A 100 -5.89 -0.51 11.71
N ILE A 101 -5.45 -0.04 12.87
CA ILE A 101 -6.22 0.86 13.73
C ILE A 101 -6.35 2.23 13.07
N VAL A 102 -5.24 2.78 12.55
CA VAL A 102 -5.20 4.10 11.92
C VAL A 102 -6.11 4.15 10.68
N ILE A 103 -6.17 3.09 9.89
CA ILE A 103 -7.05 3.01 8.70
C ILE A 103 -8.49 2.64 9.11
N GLY A 104 -8.64 1.73 10.08
CA GLY A 104 -9.93 1.23 10.51
C GLY A 104 -10.81 2.30 11.16
N PHE A 105 -10.23 3.24 11.90
CA PHE A 105 -10.98 4.29 12.59
C PHE A 105 -11.67 5.28 11.62
N PRO A 106 -10.96 5.88 10.63
CA PRO A 106 -11.58 6.66 9.57
C PRO A 106 -12.62 5.87 8.77
N LEU A 107 -12.33 4.62 8.40
CA LEU A 107 -13.29 3.78 7.67
C LEU A 107 -14.58 3.58 8.46
N ARG A 108 -14.48 3.34 9.77
CA ARG A 108 -15.65 3.23 10.64
C ARG A 108 -16.41 4.54 10.74
N TYR A 109 -15.70 5.66 10.84
CA TYR A 109 -16.31 6.98 10.86
C TYR A 109 -17.09 7.27 9.57
N LEU A 110 -16.50 6.95 8.40
CA LEU A 110 -17.15 7.07 7.09
C LEU A 110 -18.37 6.15 6.98
N ASP A 111 -18.27 4.89 7.41
CA ASP A 111 -19.38 3.93 7.41
C ASP A 111 -20.58 4.44 8.21
N VAL A 112 -20.33 4.99 9.40
CA VAL A 112 -21.40 5.57 10.24
C VAL A 112 -22.01 6.80 9.57
N LYS A 113 -21.20 7.69 9.01
CA LYS A 113 -21.68 8.88 8.30
C LYS A 113 -22.52 8.50 7.08
N MET A 114 -22.05 7.58 6.25
CA MET A 114 -22.80 7.09 5.10
C MET A 114 -24.16 6.53 5.49
N LYS A 115 -24.23 5.73 6.56
CA LYS A 115 -25.49 5.20 7.09
C LYS A 115 -26.44 6.30 7.57
N GLU A 116 -25.91 7.33 8.22
CA GLU A 116 -26.69 8.50 8.66
C GLU A 116 -27.32 9.25 7.47
N TYR A 117 -26.54 9.49 6.41
CA TYR A 117 -27.01 10.16 5.20
C TYR A 117 -28.05 9.33 4.44
N MET A 118 -27.83 8.02 4.29
CA MET A 118 -28.81 7.13 3.65
C MET A 118 -30.12 7.05 4.44
N SER A 119 -30.06 7.04 5.77
CA SER A 119 -31.26 7.01 6.63
C SER A 119 -32.10 8.29 6.56
N LYS A 120 -31.49 9.44 6.21
CA LYS A 120 -32.19 10.73 6.08
C LYS A 120 -32.91 10.90 4.73
N GLY A 121 -32.91 9.88 3.88
CA GLY A 121 -33.63 9.90 2.60
C GLY A 121 -32.96 10.74 1.50
N ASN A 122 -31.78 11.30 1.76
CA ASN A 122 -31.00 12.03 0.76
C ASN A 122 -30.09 11.02 0.03
N SER A 123 -30.65 10.33 -0.96
CA SER A 123 -29.97 9.29 -1.74
C SER A 123 -29.07 9.87 -2.83
N ASP A 124 -28.52 11.07 -2.64
CA ASP A 124 -27.70 11.70 -3.67
C ASP A 124 -26.30 11.08 -3.63
N ILE A 125 -26.03 10.25 -4.63
CA ILE A 125 -24.84 9.41 -4.75
C ILE A 125 -23.58 10.28 -4.81
N MET A 126 -23.72 11.55 -5.19
CA MET A 126 -22.68 12.57 -5.23
C MET A 126 -22.17 13.01 -3.84
N ASP A 127 -23.02 13.08 -2.81
CA ASP A 127 -22.57 13.46 -1.45
C ASP A 127 -21.76 12.32 -0.81
N ILE A 128 -22.23 11.09 -1.01
CA ILE A 128 -21.54 9.87 -0.55
C ILE A 128 -20.19 9.70 -1.28
N GLY A 129 -20.17 9.93 -2.59
CA GLY A 129 -18.95 9.91 -3.39
C GLY A 129 -17.97 11.01 -2.98
N SER A 130 -18.46 12.21 -2.67
CA SER A 130 -17.62 13.32 -2.20
C SER A 130 -16.97 13.02 -0.86
N VAL A 131 -17.70 12.44 0.09
CA VAL A 131 -17.15 12.00 1.38
C VAL A 131 -16.12 10.88 1.19
N MET A 132 -16.31 9.94 0.27
CA MET A 132 -15.26 8.97 -0.04
C MET A 132 -14.02 9.62 -0.65
N ILE A 133 -14.17 10.50 -1.63
CA ILE A 133 -13.05 11.17 -2.32
C ILE A 133 -12.25 12.05 -1.36
N LEU A 134 -12.92 12.81 -0.48
CA LEU A 134 -12.27 13.71 0.47
C LEU A 134 -11.36 12.97 1.48
N TYR A 135 -11.67 11.70 1.75
CA TYR A 135 -10.93 10.85 2.69
C TYR A 135 -10.10 9.75 2.00
N SER A 136 -10.01 9.74 0.66
CA SER A 136 -9.23 8.74 -0.10
C SER A 136 -7.78 9.16 -0.40
N PHE A 137 -7.27 10.22 0.24
CA PHE A 137 -5.90 10.72 0.07
C PHE A 137 -5.01 10.36 1.26
#